data_AF-A0A497T169-F1
#
_entry.id   AF-A0A497T169-F1
#
_cell.length_a   1.000
_cell.length_b   1.000
_cell.length_c   1.000
_cell.angle_alpha   90.00
_cell.angle_beta   90.00
_cell.angle_gamma   90.00
#
_symmetry.space_group_name_H-M   'P 1'
#
loop_
_entity.id
_entity.type
_entity.pdbx_description
1 polymer ?
#
loop_
_entity_poly.entity_id
_entity_poly.type
_entity_poly.pdbx_seq_one_letter_code
_entity_poly.pdbx_strand_id
1 'polypeptide(L)'
;MVLERIFGKSLKDVEEEDEEYIDFNKIIEKPKNVEGKMEIKIEKLLEFRDAEKIQREVREGKIVLAETEELKEKDIGELKRAIERIKKTIIAIDGDIVMGPKSILIVCPGSVVISRRK
;
A
#
# COMPACT_ATOMS: atom_id res chain seq x y z
N MET A 1 -18.91 15.25 53.51
CA MET A 1 -20.26 14.78 53.14
C MET A 1 -21.16 16.01 53.15
N VAL A 2 -21.93 16.37 52.14
CA VAL A 2 -22.42 15.76 50.91
C VAL A 2 -23.00 17.01 50.20
N LEU A 3 -22.45 17.36 49.04
CA LEU A 3 -23.19 17.42 47.78
C LEU A 3 -24.22 18.57 47.69
N GLU A 4 -24.29 19.14 46.49
CA GLU A 4 -25.43 19.90 46.00
C GLU A 4 -25.61 21.32 46.53
N ARG A 5 -24.81 22.24 45.98
CA ARG A 5 -25.30 23.50 45.40
C ARG A 5 -24.20 24.14 44.55
N ILE A 6 -24.09 23.74 43.29
CA ILE A 6 -24.83 24.27 42.14
C ILE A 6 -24.02 25.38 41.43
N PHE A 7 -23.51 24.98 40.27
CA PHE A 7 -23.47 25.76 39.02
C PHE A 7 -22.68 27.08 39.00
N GLY A 8 -21.36 26.93 38.95
CA GLY A 8 -20.46 27.95 38.37
C GLY A 8 -19.90 27.44 37.05
N LYS A 9 -20.59 27.77 35.96
CA LYS A 9 -20.16 27.84 34.55
C LYS A 9 -18.76 27.33 34.16
N SER A 10 -18.79 26.56 33.06
CA SER A 10 -17.80 26.50 31.96
C SER A 10 -16.92 25.25 31.90
N LEU A 11 -17.56 24.11 31.66
CA LEU A 11 -16.94 22.92 31.04
C LEU A 11 -17.87 22.35 29.95
N LYS A 12 -18.60 23.24 29.26
CA LYS A 12 -19.09 22.98 27.90
C LYS A 12 -18.10 23.69 26.99
N ASP A 13 -17.72 23.03 25.90
CA ASP A 13 -16.74 23.45 24.90
C ASP A 13 -15.32 22.88 25.12
N VAL A 14 -15.23 21.66 25.64
CA VAL A 14 -14.35 20.70 24.97
C VAL A 14 -15.29 19.83 24.15
N GLU A 15 -15.62 20.32 22.95
CA GLU A 15 -15.97 19.43 21.85
C GLU A 15 -14.74 18.56 21.67
N GLU A 16 -14.71 17.41 22.35
CA GLU A 16 -13.93 16.27 21.91
C GLU A 16 -14.44 16.03 20.49
N GLU A 17 -13.69 16.50 19.50
CA GLU A 17 -13.76 15.98 18.15
C GLU A 17 -13.62 14.47 18.33
N ASP A 18 -14.75 13.77 18.25
CA ASP A 18 -14.81 12.34 18.08
C ASP A 18 -13.95 12.04 16.86
N GLU A 19 -12.66 11.76 17.08
CA GLU A 19 -11.81 11.08 16.12
C GLU A 19 -12.49 9.73 15.90
N GLU A 20 -13.42 9.71 14.96
CA GLU A 20 -14.21 8.57 14.57
C GLU A 20 -13.22 7.50 14.10
N TYR A 21 -12.83 6.62 15.03
CA TYR A 21 -11.82 5.63 14.80
C TYR A 21 -12.34 4.67 13.73
N ILE A 22 -11.86 4.83 12.50
CA ILE A 22 -12.26 4.00 11.38
C ILE A 22 -11.69 2.60 11.63
N ASP A 23 -12.57 1.67 12.00
CA ASP A 23 -12.23 0.25 12.06
C ASP A 23 -11.96 -0.27 10.65
N PHE A 24 -10.68 -0.42 10.30
CA PHE A 24 -10.24 -0.93 9.00
C PHE A 24 -10.84 -2.30 8.66
N ASN A 25 -11.21 -3.12 9.65
CA ASN A 25 -11.85 -4.41 9.37
C ASN A 25 -13.25 -4.26 8.77
N LYS A 26 -13.94 -3.13 9.03
CA LYS A 26 -15.23 -2.82 8.41
C LYS A 26 -15.12 -2.35 6.95
N ILE A 27 -13.91 -2.00 6.50
CA ILE A 27 -13.66 -1.59 5.10
C ILE A 27 -13.32 -2.82 4.21
N ILE A 28 -13.09 -3.99 4.81
CA ILE A 28 -12.72 -5.19 4.06
C ILE A 28 -13.98 -5.88 3.53
N GLU A 29 -14.36 -5.54 2.31
CA GLU A 29 -15.35 -6.31 1.54
C GLU A 29 -14.67 -7.33 0.63
N LYS A 30 -15.05 -8.60 0.77
CA LYS A 30 -14.58 -9.64 -0.15
C LYS A 30 -15.45 -9.66 -1.40
N PRO A 31 -14.85 -9.66 -2.61
CA PRO A 31 -15.62 -9.78 -3.84
C PRO A 31 -16.37 -11.12 -3.89
N LYS A 32 -17.65 -11.09 -4.28
CA LYS A 32 -18.51 -12.29 -4.40
C LYS A 32 -18.06 -13.24 -5.52
N ASN A 33 -17.39 -12.72 -6.55
CA ASN A 33 -16.80 -13.49 -7.64
C ASN A 33 -15.46 -12.87 -8.06
N VAL A 34 -14.44 -13.71 -8.18
CA VAL A 34 -13.05 -13.39 -8.57
C VAL A 34 -12.67 -13.98 -9.93
N GLU A 35 -13.51 -14.81 -10.53
CA GLU A 35 -13.23 -15.46 -11.80
C GLU A 35 -13.08 -14.44 -12.93
N GLY A 36 -12.01 -14.59 -13.72
CA GLY A 36 -11.67 -13.67 -14.80
C GLY A 36 -11.17 -12.29 -14.35
N LYS A 37 -11.01 -12.03 -13.04
CA LYS A 37 -10.47 -10.77 -12.54
C LYS A 37 -8.97 -10.88 -12.27
N MET A 38 -8.25 -9.81 -12.58
CA MET A 38 -6.86 -9.67 -12.16
C MET A 38 -6.79 -9.27 -10.69
N GLU A 39 -5.94 -9.95 -9.94
CA GLU A 39 -5.73 -9.67 -8.52
C GLU A 39 -4.64 -8.60 -8.36
N ILE A 40 -4.89 -7.65 -7.45
CA ILE A 40 -3.90 -6.67 -7.00
C ILE A 40 -3.41 -7.12 -5.63
N LYS A 41 -2.10 -7.28 -5.48
CA LYS A 41 -1.43 -7.55 -4.20
C LYS A 41 -0.77 -6.29 -3.69
N ILE A 42 -1.03 -5.96 -2.43
CA ILE A 42 -0.31 -4.93 -1.69
C ILE A 42 0.82 -5.63 -0.94
N GLU A 43 2.04 -5.18 -1.17
CA GLU A 43 3.25 -5.74 -0.60
C GLU A 43 4.12 -4.65 0.01
N LYS A 44 5.06 -5.04 0.86
CA LYS A 44 6.09 -4.15 1.38
C LYS A 44 7.45 -4.62 0.90
N LEU A 45 8.28 -3.68 0.44
CA LEU A 45 9.67 -3.92 0.10
C LEU A 45 10.53 -3.36 1.23
N LEU A 46 10.85 -4.20 2.22
CA LEU A 46 11.56 -3.84 3.45
C LEU A 46 13.06 -4.13 3.38
N GLU A 47 13.44 -5.06 2.50
CA GLU A 47 14.81 -5.51 2.25
C GLU A 47 14.95 -6.11 0.86
N PHE A 48 16.19 -6.32 0.40
CA PHE A 48 16.47 -6.80 -0.95
C PHE A 48 15.81 -8.15 -1.29
N ARG A 49 15.66 -9.06 -0.31
CA ARG A 49 15.05 -10.38 -0.55
C ARG A 49 13.55 -10.32 -0.88
N ASP A 50 12.85 -9.26 -0.47
CA ASP A 50 11.42 -9.09 -0.76
C ASP A 50 11.15 -8.92 -2.27
N ALA A 51 12.17 -8.52 -3.03
CA ALA A 51 12.11 -8.48 -4.49
C ALA A 51 11.72 -9.84 -5.10
N GLU A 52 12.13 -10.96 -4.48
CA GLU A 52 11.78 -12.30 -4.97
C GLU A 52 10.28 -12.58 -4.85
N LYS A 53 9.66 -12.11 -3.76
CA LYS A 53 8.22 -12.23 -3.56
C LYS A 53 7.47 -11.45 -4.64
N ILE A 54 7.81 -10.17 -4.85
CA ILE A 54 7.20 -9.33 -5.89
C ILE A 54 7.34 -9.97 -7.27
N GLN A 55 8.53 -10.46 -7.62
CA GLN A 55 8.77 -11.13 -8.89
C GLN A 55 7.90 -12.38 -9.08
N ARG A 56 7.70 -13.18 -8.02
CA ARG A 56 6.83 -14.37 -8.08
C ARG A 56 5.38 -13.97 -8.30
N GLU A 57 4.83 -13.04 -7.52
CA GLU A 57 3.43 -12.63 -7.64
C GLU A 57 3.13 -12.08 -9.06
N VAL A 58 4.03 -11.29 -9.64
CA VAL A 58 3.84 -10.76 -11.00
C VAL A 58 3.91 -11.86 -12.07
N ARG A 59 4.81 -12.86 -11.92
CA ARG A 59 4.84 -14.02 -12.82
C ARG A 59 3.57 -14.88 -12.76
N GLU A 60 2.88 -14.86 -11.63
CA GLU A 60 1.57 -15.51 -11.45
C GLU A 60 0.41 -14.67 -12.04
N GLY A 61 0.70 -13.54 -12.69
CA GLY A 61 -0.30 -12.69 -13.34
C GLY A 61 -0.96 -11.66 -12.42
N LYS A 62 -0.41 -11.44 -11.21
CA LYS A 62 -0.91 -10.44 -10.26
C LYS A 62 -0.28 -9.08 -10.50
N ILE A 63 -1.05 -8.02 -10.30
CA ILE A 63 -0.52 -6.65 -10.22
C ILE A 63 0.00 -6.44 -8.79
N VAL A 64 1.19 -5.89 -8.62
CA VAL A 64 1.76 -5.63 -7.30
C VAL A 64 1.89 -4.13 -7.05
N LEU A 65 1.39 -3.68 -5.90
CA LEU A 65 1.63 -2.36 -5.33
C LEU A 65 2.57 -2.56 -4.14
N ALA A 66 3.86 -2.26 -4.33
CA ALA A 66 4.87 -2.42 -3.30
C ALA A 66 5.19 -1.09 -2.63
N GLU A 67 4.93 -0.96 -1.34
CA GLU A 67 5.39 0.17 -0.53
C GLU A 67 6.91 0.09 -0.34
N THR A 68 7.63 1.16 -0.69
CA THR A 68 9.09 1.17 -0.63
C THR A 68 9.67 2.20 0.35
N GLU A 69 8.85 2.93 1.10
CA GLU A 69 9.34 4.04 1.94
C GLU A 69 10.30 3.54 3.04
N GLU A 70 9.97 2.44 3.71
CA GLU A 70 10.81 1.89 4.80
C GLU A 70 12.23 1.52 4.29
N LEU A 71 12.34 0.82 3.16
CA LEU A 71 13.64 0.48 2.57
C LEU A 71 14.35 1.71 1.98
N LYS A 72 13.59 2.69 1.45
CA LYS A 72 14.14 3.94 0.93
C LYS A 72 14.85 4.74 2.03
N GLU A 73 14.22 4.85 3.20
CA GLU A 73 14.76 5.54 4.37
C GLU A 73 15.96 4.79 4.96
N LYS A 74 15.90 3.45 4.99
CA LYS A 74 16.96 2.60 5.50
C LYS A 74 18.21 2.57 4.62
N ASP A 75 18.05 2.28 3.32
CA ASP A 75 19.13 2.21 2.34
C ASP A 75 18.59 2.39 0.90
N ILE A 76 18.70 3.61 0.37
CA ILE A 76 18.32 3.93 -1.01
C ILE A 76 19.13 3.15 -2.07
N GLY A 77 20.36 2.74 -1.75
CA GLY A 77 21.19 1.91 -2.62
C GLY A 77 20.64 0.49 -2.72
N GLU A 78 20.21 -0.08 -1.59
CA GLU A 78 19.52 -1.37 -1.55
C GLU A 78 18.18 -1.32 -2.29
N LEU A 79 17.39 -0.26 -2.09
CA LEU A 79 16.16 -0.04 -2.85
C LEU A 79 16.41 -0.04 -4.36
N LYS A 80 17.41 0.72 -4.84
CA LYS A 80 17.74 0.76 -6.28
C LYS A 80 18.12 -0.62 -6.81
N ARG A 81 18.91 -1.39 -6.05
CA ARG A 81 19.27 -2.77 -6.43
C ARG A 81 18.04 -3.69 -6.49
N ALA A 82 17.14 -3.57 -5.52
CA ALA A 82 15.89 -4.34 -5.48
C ALA A 82 14.99 -4.01 -6.68
N ILE A 83 14.78 -2.72 -6.98
CA ILE A 83 14.00 -2.26 -8.14
C ILE A 83 14.63 -2.77 -9.44
N GLU A 84 15.96 -2.67 -9.60
CA GLU A 84 16.63 -3.13 -10.82
C GLU A 84 16.49 -4.65 -11.00
N ARG A 85 16.56 -5.42 -9.91
CA ARG A 85 16.29 -6.86 -9.93
C ARG A 85 14.84 -7.14 -10.37
N ILE A 86 13.85 -6.44 -9.82
CA ILE A 86 12.44 -6.57 -10.22
C ILE A 86 12.28 -6.23 -11.71
N LYS A 87 12.80 -5.08 -12.13
CA LYS A 87 12.73 -4.57 -13.51
C LYS A 87 13.22 -5.57 -14.55
N LYS A 88 14.32 -6.29 -14.29
CA LYS A 88 14.81 -7.36 -15.18
C LYS A 88 13.77 -8.45 -15.42
N THR A 89 13.00 -8.82 -14.39
CA THR A 89 11.89 -9.78 -14.55
C THR A 89 10.76 -9.18 -15.36
N ILE A 90 10.41 -7.91 -15.11
CA ILE A 90 9.32 -7.24 -15.82
C ILE A 90 9.60 -7.12 -17.32
N ILE A 91 10.83 -6.74 -17.68
CA ILE A 91 11.27 -6.73 -19.08
C ILE A 91 11.19 -8.15 -19.68
N ALA A 92 11.60 -9.18 -18.94
CA ALA A 92 11.61 -10.55 -19.44
C ALA A 92 10.20 -11.15 -19.67
N ILE A 93 9.16 -10.58 -19.06
CA ILE A 93 7.77 -11.04 -19.20
C ILE A 93 6.90 -10.03 -19.97
N ASP A 94 7.51 -9.06 -20.65
CA ASP A 94 6.84 -7.96 -21.35
C ASP A 94 5.83 -7.20 -20.48
N GLY A 95 6.12 -7.11 -19.18
CA GLY A 95 5.30 -6.39 -18.19
C GLY A 95 5.56 -4.89 -18.17
N ASP A 96 4.90 -4.20 -17.23
CA ASP A 96 5.05 -2.76 -17.04
C ASP A 96 5.40 -2.40 -15.59
N ILE A 97 6.12 -1.30 -15.39
CA ILE A 97 6.60 -0.84 -14.08
C ILE A 97 6.66 0.68 -14.01
N VAL A 98 6.24 1.25 -12.88
CA VAL A 98 6.41 2.68 -12.58
C VAL A 98 6.55 2.91 -11.08
N MET A 99 7.29 3.96 -10.71
CA MET A 99 7.21 4.52 -9.37
C MET A 99 5.99 5.45 -9.30
N GLY A 100 5.00 5.07 -8.52
CA GLY A 100 3.81 5.88 -8.24
C GLY A 100 4.03 6.89 -7.12
N PRO A 101 2.97 7.62 -6.72
CA PRO A 101 3.00 8.53 -5.59
C PRO A 101 3.35 7.81 -4.27
N LYS A 102 3.88 8.56 -3.30
CA LYS A 102 4.20 8.06 -1.95
C LYS A 102 5.11 6.82 -1.93
N SER A 103 6.05 6.75 -2.87
CA SER A 103 7.01 5.65 -2.97
C SER A 103 6.34 4.27 -3.10
N ILE A 104 5.22 4.20 -3.85
CA ILE A 104 4.58 2.93 -4.21
C ILE A 104 5.11 2.49 -5.57
N LEU A 105 5.85 1.39 -5.60
CA LEU A 105 6.27 0.75 -6.83
C LEU A 105 5.10 -0.07 -7.39
N ILE A 106 4.62 0.31 -8.57
CA ILE A 106 3.54 -0.39 -9.28
C ILE A 106 4.18 -1.30 -10.32
N VAL A 107 3.83 -2.58 -10.26
CA VAL A 107 4.42 -3.62 -11.11
C VAL A 107 3.31 -4.48 -11.72
N CYS A 108 3.35 -4.63 -13.04
CA CYS A 108 2.29 -5.26 -13.83
C CYS A 108 2.83 -6.45 -14.63
N PRO A 109 2.05 -7.53 -14.78
CA PRO A 109 2.35 -8.61 -15.73
C PRO A 109 2.13 -8.14 -17.16
N GLY A 110 2.58 -8.91 -18.16
CA GLY A 110 2.46 -8.54 -19.58
C GLY A 110 1.03 -8.40 -20.12
N SER A 111 0.02 -8.85 -19.38
CA SER A 111 -1.39 -8.63 -19.70
C SER A 111 -1.92 -7.24 -19.31
N VAL A 112 -1.10 -6.38 -18.66
CA VAL A 112 -1.52 -5.09 -18.11
C VAL A 112 -0.51 -4.00 -18.47
N VAL A 113 -1.01 -2.84 -18.91
CA VAL A 113 -0.20 -1.66 -19.24
C VAL A 113 -0.61 -0.48 -18.37
N ILE A 114 0.37 0.28 -17.88
CA ILE A 114 0.15 1.46 -17.06
C ILE A 114 -0.04 2.67 -17.96
N SER A 115 -1.21 3.30 -17.86
CA SER A 115 -1.50 4.55 -18.55
C SER A 115 -0.69 5.70 -17.95
N ARG A 116 0.02 6.44 -18.80
CA ARG A 116 0.84 7.60 -18.42
C ARG A 116 0.27 8.83 -19.14
N ARG A 117 -0.44 9.70 -18.42
CA ARG A 117 -0.77 11.03 -18.96
C ARG A 117 0.52 11.87 -18.92
N LYS A 118 0.90 12.41 -20.07
CA LYS A 118 1.97 13.42 -20.19
C LYS A 118 1.48 14.76 -19.70
#